data_AF-A0A9D8FKH6-F1
#
_entry.id   AF-A0A9D8FKH6-F1
#
_cell.length_a   1.000
_cell.length_b   1.000
_cell.length_c   1.000
_cell.angle_alpha   90.00
_cell.angle_beta   90.00
_cell.angle_gamma   90.00
#
_symmetry.space_group_name_H-M   'P 1'
#
loop_
_entity.id
_entity.type
_entity.pdbx_description
1 polymer ?
#
loop_
_entity_poly.entity_id
_entity_poly.type
_entity_poly.pdbx_seq_one_letter_code
_entity_poly.pdbx_strand_id
1 'polypeptide(L)'
;MIKQTIKKWVLPILLLAFIGSCDRDGKCNSCGDLLGGFIYMKVTASDLAKYEGLAALDGIDVGACIRAYILEEELNVNTVSIVDDCCCEF
;
A
#
# COMPACT_ATOMS: atom_id res chain seq x y z
N MET A 1 17.97 35.94 -32.32
CA MET A 1 18.55 34.86 -31.49
C MET A 1 17.65 34.66 -30.28
N ILE A 2 16.87 33.58 -30.27
CA ILE A 2 15.91 33.25 -29.22
C ILE A 2 16.62 32.32 -28.25
N LYS A 3 16.87 32.73 -27.00
CA LYS A 3 17.43 31.81 -26.00
C LYS A 3 16.90 32.07 -24.58
N GLN A 4 15.82 31.34 -24.29
CA GLN A 4 15.60 30.58 -23.06
C GLN A 4 15.22 31.34 -21.78
N THR A 5 14.01 31.90 -21.79
CA THR A 5 13.16 32.21 -20.62
C THR A 5 12.43 30.96 -20.07
N ILE A 6 13.10 29.81 -19.96
CA ILE A 6 12.45 28.51 -19.61
C ILE A 6 12.69 28.11 -18.13
N LYS A 7 13.48 28.87 -17.37
CA LYS A 7 14.04 28.42 -16.08
C LYS A 7 13.20 28.69 -14.82
N LYS A 8 11.88 28.88 -14.91
CA LYS A 8 11.04 29.18 -13.72
C LYS A 8 9.81 28.30 -13.51
N TRP A 9 9.48 27.39 -14.43
CA TRP A 9 8.22 26.63 -14.39
C TRP A 9 8.39 25.11 -14.24
N VAL A 10 9.62 24.61 -14.06
CA VAL A 10 9.88 23.17 -13.94
C VAL A 10 9.78 22.68 -12.48
N LEU A 11 9.74 23.60 -11.51
CA LEU A 11 9.79 23.24 -10.09
C LEU A 11 8.48 22.72 -9.46
N PRO A 12 7.24 23.09 -9.89
CA PRO A 12 6.04 22.66 -9.18
C PRO A 12 5.52 21.29 -9.63
N ILE A 13 6.02 20.73 -10.74
CA ILE A 13 5.52 19.48 -11.32
C ILE A 13 6.08 18.23 -10.61
N LEU A 14 7.23 18.36 -9.92
CA LEU A 14 7.87 17.23 -9.23
C LEU A 14 7.16 16.85 -7.91
N LEU A 15 6.29 17.71 -7.37
CA LEU A 15 5.61 17.51 -6.09
C LEU A 15 4.28 16.74 -6.17
N LEU A 16 3.77 16.46 -7.37
CA LEU A 16 2.47 15.79 -7.58
C LEU A 16 2.54 14.27 -7.77
N ALA A 17 3.72 13.65 -7.64
CA ALA A 17 3.92 12.23 -7.93
C ALA A 17 3.59 11.26 -6.77
N PHE A 18 3.14 11.74 -5.61
CA PHE A 18 2.83 10.90 -4.44
C PHE A 18 1.32 10.71 -4.22
N ILE A 19 0.53 10.65 -5.29
CA ILE A 19 -0.85 10.17 -5.18
C ILE A 19 -0.76 8.65 -4.97
N GLY A 20 -0.90 8.21 -3.72
CA GLY A 20 -1.06 6.79 -3.41
C GLY A 20 -2.25 6.26 -4.21
N SER A 21 -1.99 5.30 -5.11
CA SER A 21 -3.03 4.67 -5.90
C SER A 21 -3.64 3.54 -5.10
N CYS A 22 -4.81 3.77 -4.51
CA CYS A 22 -5.61 2.71 -3.89
C CYS A 22 -6.33 1.95 -4.99
N ASP A 23 -6.32 0.63 -4.93
CA ASP A 23 -7.14 -0.19 -5.81
C ASP A 23 -8.58 -0.28 -5.27
N ARG A 24 -9.52 -0.74 -6.10
CA ARG A 24 -10.96 -0.73 -5.81
C ARG A 24 -11.35 -1.67 -4.67
N ASP A 25 -10.47 -2.61 -4.33
CA ASP A 25 -10.63 -3.57 -3.23
C ASP A 25 -10.14 -3.00 -1.88
N GLY A 26 -9.76 -1.72 -1.82
CA GLY A 26 -9.22 -1.10 -0.61
C GLY A 26 -7.81 -1.57 -0.27
N LYS A 27 -7.14 -2.26 -1.20
CA LYS A 27 -5.77 -2.71 -1.06
C LYS A 27 -4.84 -1.80 -1.86
N CYS A 28 -3.67 -1.61 -1.28
CA CYS A 28 -2.66 -0.73 -1.79
C CYS A 28 -1.61 -1.57 -2.51
N ASN A 29 -1.97 -2.07 -3.69
CA ASN A 29 -1.10 -2.90 -4.53
C ASN A 29 0.18 -2.15 -4.98
N SER A 30 0.17 -0.81 -4.89
CA SER A 30 1.23 0.07 -5.38
C SER A 30 1.90 0.90 -4.28
N CYS A 31 1.58 0.68 -3.01
CA CYS A 31 2.00 1.58 -1.92
C CYS A 31 3.28 1.12 -1.19
N GLY A 32 4.07 0.28 -1.85
CA GLY A 32 5.41 -0.12 -1.45
C GLY A 32 6.18 -0.67 -2.64
N ASP A 33 7.50 -0.61 -2.54
CA ASP A 33 8.51 -0.84 -3.58
C ASP A 33 8.02 -1.59 -4.83
N LEU A 34 8.16 -0.93 -5.99
CA LEU A 34 7.77 -1.40 -7.35
C LEU A 34 8.33 -2.79 -7.73
N LEU A 35 9.18 -3.37 -6.87
CA LEU A 35 9.93 -4.61 -7.08
C LEU A 35 9.63 -5.71 -6.05
N GLY A 36 8.80 -5.46 -5.02
CA GLY A 36 8.75 -6.29 -3.82
C GLY A 36 7.59 -7.28 -3.67
N GLY A 37 6.48 -7.12 -4.40
CA GLY A 37 5.31 -8.00 -4.30
C GLY A 37 4.59 -8.00 -2.94
N PHE A 38 4.92 -7.06 -2.06
CA PHE A 38 4.21 -6.87 -0.80
C PHE A 38 3.03 -5.92 -1.00
N ILE A 39 1.89 -6.26 -0.39
CA ILE A 39 0.72 -5.41 -0.33
C ILE A 39 0.64 -4.72 1.03
N TYR A 40 0.08 -3.52 1.04
CA TYR A 40 -0.37 -2.83 2.25
C TYR A 40 -1.89 -2.80 2.25
N MET A 41 -2.52 -3.14 3.37
CA MET A 41 -3.97 -3.18 3.44
C MET A 41 -4.50 -2.97 4.86
N LYS A 42 -5.71 -2.42 4.93
CA LYS A 42 -6.53 -2.43 6.13
C LYS A 42 -7.24 -3.77 6.25
N VAL A 43 -7.10 -4.43 7.39
CA VAL A 43 -7.73 -5.71 7.65
C VAL A 43 -9.25 -5.52 7.73
N THR A 44 -9.99 -6.24 6.90
CA THR A 44 -11.46 -6.32 6.98
C THR A 44 -11.92 -7.63 7.62
N ALA A 45 -13.18 -7.70 8.04
CA ALA A 45 -13.77 -8.96 8.51
C ALA A 45 -13.72 -10.06 7.44
N SER A 46 -13.82 -9.69 6.16
CA SER A 46 -13.71 -10.64 5.03
C SER A 46 -12.29 -11.18 4.88
N ASP A 47 -11.26 -10.38 5.16
CA ASP A 47 -9.87 -10.82 5.08
C ASP A 47 -9.51 -11.81 6.20
N LEU A 48 -10.01 -11.58 7.42
CA LEU A 48 -9.84 -12.52 8.54
C LEU A 48 -10.48 -13.88 8.26
N ALA A 49 -11.56 -13.90 7.49
CA ALA A 49 -12.22 -15.13 7.05
C ALA A 49 -11.55 -15.76 5.80
N LYS A 50 -10.97 -14.94 4.93
CA LYS A 50 -10.33 -15.39 3.67
C LYS A 50 -8.95 -15.98 3.92
N TYR A 51 -8.13 -15.34 4.75
CA TYR A 51 -6.73 -15.70 4.93
C TYR A 51 -6.54 -16.54 6.19
N GLU A 52 -6.26 -17.82 5.99
CA GLU A 52 -5.99 -18.76 7.07
C GLU A 52 -4.78 -18.28 7.91
N GLY A 53 -4.93 -18.32 9.23
CA GLY A 53 -3.89 -17.93 10.18
C GLY A 53 -3.76 -16.43 10.45
N LEU A 54 -4.37 -15.56 9.64
CA LEU A 54 -4.30 -14.10 9.85
C LEU A 54 -4.92 -13.68 11.20
N ALA A 55 -6.08 -14.24 11.55
CA ALA A 55 -6.77 -13.95 12.80
C ALA A 55 -6.07 -14.51 14.06
N ALA A 56 -5.06 -15.37 13.90
CA ALA A 56 -4.31 -15.95 15.01
C ALA A 56 -3.06 -15.12 15.38
N LEU A 57 -2.73 -14.10 14.57
CA LEU A 57 -1.59 -13.24 14.81
C LEU A 57 -1.94 -12.16 15.86
N ASP A 58 -1.07 -11.99 16.84
CA ASP A 58 -1.26 -11.00 17.90
C ASP A 58 -1.30 -9.58 17.34
N GLY A 59 -2.24 -8.78 17.84
CA GLY A 59 -2.45 -7.40 17.39
C GLY A 59 -3.15 -7.24 16.03
N ILE A 60 -3.59 -8.32 15.39
CA ILE A 60 -4.36 -8.26 14.14
C ILE A 60 -5.86 -8.38 14.42
N ASP A 61 -6.59 -7.32 14.11
CA ASP A 61 -8.07 -7.26 14.14
C ASP A 61 -8.57 -6.37 12.99
N VAL A 62 -9.90 -6.32 12.81
CA VAL A 62 -10.55 -5.43 11.86
C VAL A 62 -10.10 -3.99 12.09
N GLY A 63 -9.58 -3.38 11.03
CA GLY A 63 -9.06 -2.02 11.05
C GLY A 63 -7.54 -1.91 11.25
N ALA A 64 -6.86 -2.99 11.63
CA ALA A 64 -5.40 -3.00 11.68
C ALA A 64 -4.79 -2.81 10.28
N CYS A 65 -3.68 -2.09 10.21
CA CYS A 65 -2.94 -1.87 8.98
C CYS A 65 -1.78 -2.87 8.92
N ILE A 66 -1.72 -3.65 7.84
CA ILE A 66 -0.69 -4.67 7.69
C ILE A 66 0.04 -4.55 6.35
N ARG A 67 1.29 -4.97 6.34
CA ARG A 67 2.07 -5.30 5.16
C ARG A 67 2.26 -6.81 5.10
N ALA A 68 1.94 -7.42 3.96
CA ALA A 68 2.07 -8.86 3.76
C ALA A 68 2.37 -9.24 2.31
N TYR A 69 2.92 -10.42 2.09
CA TYR A 69 3.11 -11.00 0.77
C TYR A 69 1.93 -11.93 0.44
N ILE A 70 1.29 -11.68 -0.71
CA ILE A 70 0.19 -12.50 -1.22
C ILE A 70 0.56 -12.99 -2.61
N LEU A 71 0.50 -14.31 -2.82
CA LEU A 71 0.77 -14.96 -4.10
C LEU A 71 -0.41 -15.85 -4.45
N GLU A 72 -0.97 -15.70 -5.66
CA GLU A 72 -2.10 -16.52 -6.13
C GLU A 72 -3.28 -16.55 -5.13
N GLU A 73 -3.57 -15.41 -4.50
CA GLU A 73 -4.60 -15.24 -3.45
C GLU A 73 -4.31 -15.90 -2.10
N GLU A 74 -3.14 -16.50 -1.91
CA GLU A 74 -2.70 -17.06 -0.64
C GLU A 74 -1.81 -16.08 0.14
N LEU A 75 -2.14 -15.89 1.42
CA LEU A 75 -1.36 -15.05 2.34
C LEU A 75 -0.20 -15.84 2.94
N ASN A 76 1.03 -15.35 2.81
CA ASN A 76 2.14 -15.88 3.58
C ASN A 76 2.17 -15.25 4.98
N VAL A 77 1.59 -15.93 5.97
CA VAL A 77 1.49 -15.45 7.37
C VAL A 77 2.83 -15.05 7.99
N ASN A 78 3.94 -15.66 7.56
CA ASN A 78 5.29 -15.34 8.08
C ASN A 78 5.82 -13.98 7.60
N THR A 79 5.14 -13.37 6.63
CA THR A 79 5.52 -12.08 6.05
C THR A 79 4.68 -10.93 6.58
N VAL A 80 3.68 -11.23 7.42
CA VAL A 80 2.75 -10.25 7.96
C VAL A 80 3.46 -9.39 8.99
N SER A 81 3.31 -8.08 8.85
CA SER A 81 3.79 -7.07 9.81
C SER A 81 2.71 -6.01 9.98
N ILE A 82 2.44 -5.63 11.23
CA ILE A 82 1.57 -4.50 11.53
C ILE A 82 2.35 -3.22 11.23
N VAL A 83 1.70 -2.27 10.56
CA VAL A 83 2.25 -0.96 10.20
C VAL A 83 1.34 0.14 10.75
N ASP A 84 1.89 1.32 10.98
CA ASP A 84 1.11 2.42 11.58
C ASP A 84 0.06 2.99 10.62
N ASP A 85 0.40 3.10 9.34
CA ASP A 85 -0.46 3.70 8.32
C ASP A 85 -0.91 2.67 7.28
N CYS A 86 -2.23 2.56 7.12
CA CYS A 86 -2.82 1.93 5.95
C CYS A 86 -2.57 2.89 4.79
N CYS A 87 -1.72 2.48 3.86
CA CYS A 87 -1.54 3.28 2.66
C CYS A 87 -2.91 3.58 2.01
N CYS A 88 -3.08 4.81 1.53
CA CYS A 88 -4.33 5.38 0.98
C CYS A 88 -5.42 5.86 1.95
N GLU A 89 -5.10 6.09 3.23
CA GLU A 89 -5.93 6.97 4.06
C GLU A 89 -5.55 8.44 3.80
N PHE A 90 -6.35 9.14 2.98
CA PHE A 90 -6.29 10.60 2.77
C PHE A 90 -7.58 11.27 3.24
#